data_AF-A0A8S9LRG0-F1
#
_entry.id   AF-A0A8S9LRG0-F1
#
_cell.length_a   1.000
_cell.length_b   1.000
_cell.length_c   1.000
_cell.angle_alpha   90.00
_cell.angle_beta   90.00
_cell.angle_gamma   90.00
#
_symmetry.space_group_name_H-M   'P 1'
#
loop_
_entity.id
_entity.type
_entity.pdbx_description
1 polymer ?
#
loop_
_entity_poly.entity_id
_entity_poly.type
_entity_poly.pdbx_seq_one_letter_code
_entity_poly.pdbx_strand_id
1 'polypeptide(L)'
;SDGYNITGGYNLEEPGFIQISNNIVLGGSITPISSFGGSQYEMTILVWKDRKSGNWWLSVGTNNTIIGYWPREIFTSLADHAVAVDWGGEIVNSQRFGRHTKTEMGSGHSPEEGFGKASYFRNIETVDCYNTFQSSQDLAIRIQELLH
;
A
#
# COMPACT_ATOMS: atom_id res chain seq x y z
N SER A 1 12.96 1.70 4.66
CA SER A 1 12.78 2.95 3.91
C SER A 1 13.10 4.10 4.82
N ASP A 2 14.13 4.87 4.48
CA ASP A 2 14.62 6.05 5.18
C ASP A 2 13.87 7.34 4.77
N GLY A 3 12.66 7.21 4.19
CA GLY A 3 11.84 8.37 3.84
C GLY A 3 12.48 9.20 2.74
N TYR A 4 12.76 8.57 1.59
CA TYR A 4 13.30 9.19 0.37
C TYR A 4 14.79 9.58 0.40
N ASN A 5 15.60 9.05 1.33
CA ASN A 5 17.00 9.44 1.46
C ASN A 5 17.97 8.28 1.26
N ILE A 6 18.32 8.05 -0.01
CA ILE A 6 19.56 7.38 -0.45
C ILE A 6 19.55 5.84 -0.32
N THR A 7 18.71 5.22 0.50
CA THR A 7 18.60 3.75 0.54
C THR A 7 17.15 3.24 0.63
N GLY A 8 16.57 2.96 -0.54
CA GLY A 8 15.24 2.35 -0.66
C GLY A 8 14.38 3.07 -1.68
N GLY A 9 14.65 2.82 -2.97
CA GLY A 9 13.80 3.26 -4.06
C GLY A 9 12.34 2.76 -3.96
N TYR A 10 11.45 3.49 -4.64
CA TYR A 10 10.01 3.24 -4.76
C TYR A 10 9.67 2.12 -5.78
N ASN A 11 10.69 1.58 -6.46
CA ASN A 11 10.57 0.62 -7.56
C ASN A 11 11.30 -0.69 -7.24
N LEU A 12 10.91 -1.77 -7.93
CA LEU A 12 11.60 -3.08 -7.94
C LEU A 12 13.07 -3.03 -8.44
N GLU A 13 13.56 -1.86 -8.82
CA GLU A 13 14.92 -1.63 -9.33
C GLU A 13 15.98 -1.61 -8.21
N GLU A 14 15.58 -1.51 -6.95
CA GLU A 14 16.45 -1.80 -5.81
C GLU A 14 15.97 -3.07 -5.09
N PRO A 15 16.86 -4.04 -4.79
CA PRO A 15 16.48 -5.34 -4.23
C PRO A 15 16.05 -5.20 -2.77
N GLY A 16 14.81 -4.77 -2.56
CA GLY A 16 14.19 -4.64 -1.24
C GLY A 16 13.16 -5.72 -0.94
N PHE A 17 12.49 -6.28 -1.96
CA PHE A 17 11.42 -7.26 -1.76
C PHE A 17 11.82 -8.63 -2.31
N ILE A 18 11.68 -9.66 -1.48
CA ILE A 18 11.90 -11.05 -1.85
C ILE A 18 10.53 -11.69 -2.07
N GLN A 19 10.17 -11.88 -3.35
CA GLN A 19 8.94 -12.57 -3.72
C GLN A 19 9.09 -14.09 -3.53
N ILE A 20 8.10 -14.69 -2.87
CA ILE A 20 8.02 -16.15 -2.64
C ILE A 20 6.89 -16.77 -3.47
N SER A 21 5.80 -16.02 -3.69
CA SER A 21 4.69 -16.51 -4.49
C SER A 21 5.07 -16.60 -5.97
N ASN A 22 4.75 -17.74 -6.58
CA ASN A 22 4.82 -17.92 -8.03
C ASN A 22 3.45 -17.72 -8.70
N ASN A 23 2.40 -17.46 -7.92
CA ASN A 23 1.02 -17.32 -8.40
C ASN A 23 0.63 -15.86 -8.63
N ILE A 24 1.24 -14.94 -7.87
CA ILE A 24 0.94 -13.51 -7.90
C ILE A 24 2.28 -12.79 -7.96
N VAL A 25 2.49 -12.02 -9.03
CA VAL A 25 3.69 -11.21 -9.23
C VAL A 25 3.44 -9.78 -8.80
N LEU A 26 4.38 -9.19 -8.06
CA LEU A 26 4.36 -7.75 -7.81
C LEU A 26 4.59 -7.00 -9.11
N GLY A 27 3.84 -5.91 -9.32
CA GLY A 27 3.84 -5.15 -10.59
C GLY A 27 3.03 -5.79 -11.72
N GLY A 28 2.38 -6.94 -11.48
CA GLY A 28 1.43 -7.53 -12.43
C GLY A 28 0.10 -6.76 -12.49
N SER A 29 -0.65 -6.99 -13.56
CA SER A 29 -2.01 -6.45 -13.69
C SER A 29 -2.97 -7.12 -12.69
N ILE A 30 -3.75 -6.32 -11.97
CA ILE A 30 -4.85 -6.82 -11.14
C ILE A 30 -6.03 -7.13 -12.05
N THR A 31 -6.65 -8.30 -11.89
CA THR A 31 -7.89 -8.68 -12.58
C THR A 31 -8.76 -9.54 -11.68
N PRO A 32 -10.08 -9.36 -11.67
CA PRO A 32 -10.85 -8.29 -12.34
C PRO A 32 -10.66 -6.91 -11.70
N ILE A 33 -11.02 -5.84 -12.42
CA ILE A 33 -10.99 -4.45 -11.94
C ILE A 33 -12.40 -3.87 -11.83
N SER A 34 -12.58 -2.92 -10.91
CA SER A 34 -13.85 -2.21 -10.72
C SER A 34 -14.22 -1.35 -11.93
N SER A 35 -15.52 -1.16 -12.13
CA SER A 35 -16.07 -0.31 -13.19
C SER A 35 -16.92 0.82 -12.61
N PHE A 36 -16.89 2.00 -13.23
CA PHE A 36 -17.70 3.13 -12.78
C PHE A 36 -19.19 2.80 -12.83
N GLY A 37 -19.88 2.93 -11.70
CA GLY A 37 -21.30 2.62 -11.52
C GLY A 37 -21.66 1.13 -11.67
N GLY A 38 -20.67 0.25 -11.81
CA GLY A 38 -20.88 -1.18 -12.07
C GLY A 38 -20.28 -2.08 -10.99
N SER A 39 -19.79 -3.25 -11.39
CA SER A 39 -19.16 -4.22 -10.49
C SER A 39 -17.97 -3.60 -9.77
N GLN A 40 -17.94 -3.78 -8.45
CA GLN A 40 -16.84 -3.37 -7.58
C GLN A 40 -16.09 -4.60 -7.08
N TYR A 41 -14.78 -4.52 -7.12
CA TYR A 41 -13.88 -5.55 -6.63
C TYR A 41 -12.94 -4.95 -5.59
N GLU A 42 -12.58 -5.77 -4.61
CA GLU A 42 -11.78 -5.36 -3.47
C GLU A 42 -10.62 -6.33 -3.28
N MET A 43 -9.54 -5.81 -2.70
CA MET A 43 -8.36 -6.59 -2.37
C MET A 43 -8.00 -6.34 -0.91
N THR A 44 -7.92 -7.44 -0.15
CA THR A 44 -7.36 -7.39 1.21
C THR A 44 -5.84 -7.42 1.12
N ILE A 45 -5.18 -6.49 1.80
CA ILE A 45 -3.73 -6.41 1.88
C ILE A 45 -3.37 -6.48 3.36
N LEU A 46 -2.41 -7.33 3.70
CA LEU A 46 -1.87 -7.44 5.04
C LEU A 46 -0.34 -7.30 4.99
N VAL A 47 0.16 -6.32 5.74
CA VAL A 47 1.59 -6.14 6.00
C VAL A 47 1.83 -6.27 7.49
N TRP A 48 2.74 -7.16 7.88
CA TRP A 48 3.07 -7.37 9.30
C TRP A 48 4.54 -7.69 9.48
N LYS A 49 5.06 -7.39 10.66
CA LYS A 49 6.43 -7.71 11.02
C LYS A 49 6.48 -9.04 11.75
N ASP A 50 7.25 -9.98 11.22
CA ASP A 50 7.52 -11.24 11.91
C ASP A 50 8.51 -11.01 13.06
N ARG A 51 8.10 -11.35 14.29
CA ARG A 51 8.94 -11.23 15.48
C ARG A 51 10.20 -12.10 15.43
N LYS A 52 10.15 -13.25 14.76
CA LYS A 52 11.26 -14.22 14.76
C LYS A 52 12.38 -13.78 13.83
N SER A 53 12.04 -13.47 12.58
CA SER A 53 13.01 -13.05 11.57
C SER A 53 13.25 -11.54 11.57
N GLY A 54 12.32 -10.74 12.09
CA GLY A 54 12.31 -9.28 11.96
C GLY A 54 11.84 -8.77 10.59
N ASN A 55 11.57 -9.68 9.65
CA ASN A 55 11.16 -9.34 8.29
C ASN A 55 9.73 -8.81 8.25
N TRP A 56 9.46 -7.94 7.29
CA TRP A 56 8.11 -7.45 7.01
C TRP A 56 7.49 -8.27 5.90
N TRP A 57 6.39 -8.96 6.19
CA TRP A 57 5.71 -9.85 5.27
C TRP A 57 4.54 -9.16 4.59
N LEU A 58 4.29 -9.55 3.34
CA LEU A 58 3.14 -9.11 2.54
C LEU A 58 2.28 -10.32 2.19
N SER A 59 0.98 -10.22 2.46
CA SER A 59 -0.02 -11.15 1.95
C SER A 59 -1.19 -10.41 1.33
N VAL A 60 -1.83 -11.06 0.36
CA VAL A 60 -2.91 -10.49 -0.45
C VAL A 60 -4.07 -11.45 -0.58
N GLY A 61 -5.27 -10.88 -0.66
CA GLY A 61 -6.53 -11.57 -0.85
C GLY A 61 -7.12 -12.10 0.46
N THR A 62 -8.39 -12.51 0.41
CA THR A 62 -9.15 -12.99 1.57
C THR A 62 -8.58 -14.27 2.18
N ASN A 63 -7.75 -15.01 1.43
CA ASN A 63 -7.10 -16.23 1.88
C ASN A 63 -5.68 -15.98 2.43
N ASN A 64 -5.27 -14.71 2.62
CA ASN A 64 -3.94 -14.32 3.08
C ASN A 64 -2.81 -15.01 2.29
N THR A 65 -2.88 -14.97 0.96
CA THR A 65 -1.85 -15.58 0.12
C THR A 65 -0.54 -14.82 0.32
N ILE A 66 0.47 -15.50 0.87
CA ILE A 66 1.79 -14.93 1.09
C ILE A 66 2.42 -14.58 -0.25
N ILE A 67 2.78 -13.30 -0.44
CA ILE A 67 3.43 -12.82 -1.66
C ILE A 67 4.95 -12.86 -1.51
N GLY A 68 5.44 -12.42 -0.36
CA GLY A 68 6.87 -12.30 -0.09
C GLY A 68 7.13 -11.44 1.14
N TYR A 69 8.36 -10.96 1.27
CA TYR A 69 8.78 -10.14 2.41
C TYR A 69 9.87 -9.14 2.05
N TRP A 70 9.93 -8.05 2.81
CA TRP A 70 11.07 -7.15 2.89
C TRP A 70 11.99 -7.60 4.04
N PRO A 71 13.30 -7.83 3.79
CA PRO A 71 14.26 -8.16 4.83
C PRO A 71 14.34 -7.06 5.90
N ARG A 72 14.55 -7.42 7.15
CA ARG A 72 14.70 -6.43 8.23
C ARG A 72 15.82 -5.41 7.98
N GLU A 73 16.85 -5.81 7.24
CA GLU A 73 18.10 -5.07 7.04
C GLU A 73 17.89 -3.76 6.26
N ILE A 74 16.82 -3.63 5.48
CA ILE A 74 16.52 -2.42 4.69
C ILE A 74 15.70 -1.37 5.47
N PHE A 75 15.36 -1.67 6.73
CA PHE A 75 14.63 -0.76 7.60
C PHE A 75 15.52 -0.25 8.71
N THR A 76 15.78 1.06 8.70
CA THR A 76 16.52 1.77 9.74
C THR A 76 15.58 2.36 10.80
N SER A 77 14.51 3.04 10.38
CA SER A 77 13.51 3.66 11.25
C SER A 77 12.35 2.74 11.63
N LEU A 78 12.04 1.73 10.81
CA LEU A 78 11.02 0.71 11.04
C LEU A 78 11.60 -0.60 11.63
N ALA A 79 12.86 -0.55 12.08
CA ALA A 79 13.60 -1.70 12.60
C ALA A 79 13.01 -2.28 13.89
N ASP A 80 12.24 -1.50 14.65
CA ASP A 80 11.60 -1.92 15.91
C ASP A 80 10.07 -1.96 15.78
N HIS A 81 9.42 -0.82 15.52
CA HIS A 81 7.98 -0.71 15.30
C HIS A 81 7.66 0.47 14.37
N ALA A 82 6.44 0.52 13.83
CA ALA A 82 5.94 1.69 13.12
C ALA A 82 5.41 2.72 14.13
N VAL A 83 5.83 3.97 13.99
CA VAL A 83 5.38 5.11 14.83
C VAL A 83 4.21 5.88 14.22
N ALA A 84 4.01 5.73 12.91
CA ALA A 84 2.90 6.27 12.14
C ALA A 84 2.54 5.27 11.03
N VAL A 85 1.26 5.22 10.69
CA VAL A 85 0.74 4.39 9.59
C VAL A 85 -0.10 5.31 8.72
N ASP A 86 0.36 5.54 7.50
CA ASP A 86 -0.34 6.31 6.49
C ASP A 86 -0.77 5.37 5.36
N TRP A 87 -1.93 5.66 4.76
CA TRP A 87 -2.45 4.95 3.60
C TRP A 87 -2.96 5.96 2.58
N GLY A 88 -2.73 5.69 1.31
CA GLY A 88 -3.11 6.61 0.25
C GLY A 88 -2.63 6.11 -1.11
N GLY A 89 -2.65 7.03 -2.07
CA GLY A 89 -2.06 6.83 -3.38
C GLY A 89 -1.15 8.01 -3.71
N GLU A 90 -0.09 7.75 -4.45
CA GLU A 90 0.86 8.77 -4.91
C GLU A 90 0.86 8.82 -6.44
N ILE A 91 0.88 10.04 -7.00
CA ILE A 91 1.02 10.29 -8.43
C ILE A 91 2.31 11.07 -8.64
N VAL A 92 3.23 10.51 -9.42
CA VAL A 92 4.44 11.22 -9.84
C VAL A 92 4.26 11.72 -11.28
N ASN A 93 4.35 13.04 -11.49
CA ASN A 93 4.29 13.65 -12.82
C ASN A 93 5.64 14.27 -13.20
N SER A 94 6.32 13.70 -14.19
CA SER A 94 7.63 14.18 -14.67
C SER A 94 7.55 15.00 -15.97
N GLN A 95 6.38 15.49 -16.40
CA GLN A 95 6.25 16.19 -17.69
C GLN A 95 6.77 17.63 -17.68
N ARG A 96 7.68 17.93 -18.63
CA ARG A 96 8.46 19.18 -18.73
C ARG A 96 7.72 20.43 -19.23
N PHE A 97 6.39 20.42 -19.37
CA PHE A 97 5.66 21.53 -20.02
C PHE A 97 4.29 21.85 -19.41
N GLY A 98 4.07 21.54 -18.13
CA GLY A 98 2.87 21.99 -17.39
C GLY A 98 1.54 21.39 -17.87
N ARG A 99 1.58 20.37 -18.73
CA ARG A 99 0.38 19.62 -19.10
C ARG A 99 0.20 18.51 -18.08
N HIS A 100 -0.67 18.79 -17.10
CA HIS A 100 -1.07 17.84 -16.08
C HIS A 100 -1.52 16.52 -16.72
N THR A 101 -1.04 15.40 -16.22
CA THR A 101 -1.78 14.15 -16.41
C THR A 101 -3.12 14.35 -15.71
N LYS A 102 -4.25 14.13 -16.41
CA LYS A 102 -5.57 14.00 -15.78
C LYS A 102 -5.67 12.70 -14.96
N THR A 103 -4.58 12.20 -14.41
CA THR A 103 -4.57 10.96 -13.65
C THR A 103 -4.87 11.35 -12.22
N GLU A 104 -6.14 11.36 -11.87
CA GLU A 104 -6.58 11.33 -10.49
C GLU A 104 -6.41 9.89 -9.96
N MET A 105 -5.97 9.71 -8.71
CA MET A 105 -5.82 8.38 -8.12
C MET A 105 -7.17 7.67 -8.01
N GLY A 106 -7.15 6.34 -8.11
CA GLY A 106 -8.37 5.54 -8.01
C GLY A 106 -9.24 5.64 -9.26
N SER A 107 -10.48 6.10 -9.10
CA SER A 107 -11.45 6.20 -10.21
C SER A 107 -11.43 7.54 -10.94
N GLY A 108 -10.78 8.56 -10.37
CA GLY A 108 -10.82 9.93 -10.88
C GLY A 108 -12.18 10.61 -10.78
N HIS A 109 -12.84 10.37 -9.65
CA HIS A 109 -14.14 10.95 -9.30
C HIS A 109 -14.12 11.43 -7.85
N SER A 110 -14.97 12.42 -7.57
CA SER A 110 -15.07 13.05 -6.25
C SER A 110 -15.49 12.03 -5.18
N PRO A 111 -14.90 12.05 -3.97
CA PRO A 111 -15.32 11.18 -2.87
C PRO A 111 -16.83 11.27 -2.54
N GLU A 112 -17.43 12.44 -2.74
CA GLU A 112 -18.86 12.71 -2.51
C GLU A 112 -19.78 11.94 -3.46
N GLU A 113 -19.26 11.44 -4.59
CA GLU A 113 -20.04 10.61 -5.51
C GLU A 113 -20.33 9.21 -4.94
N GLY A 114 -19.58 8.79 -3.92
CA GLY A 114 -19.87 7.61 -3.13
C GLY A 114 -19.54 6.27 -3.80
N PHE A 115 -20.08 5.20 -3.22
CA PHE A 115 -19.77 3.82 -3.60
C PHE A 115 -20.08 3.53 -5.07
N GLY A 116 -19.18 2.82 -5.73
CA GLY A 116 -19.28 2.52 -7.16
C GLY A 116 -18.73 3.60 -8.08
N LYS A 117 -18.39 4.77 -7.53
CA LYS A 117 -17.88 5.91 -8.29
C LYS A 117 -16.56 6.42 -7.77
N ALA A 118 -16.40 6.54 -6.45
CA ALA A 118 -15.16 6.90 -5.79
C ALA A 118 -14.35 5.66 -5.36
N SER A 119 -13.02 5.74 -5.39
CA SER A 119 -12.15 4.75 -4.76
C SER A 119 -12.15 4.91 -3.24
N TYR A 120 -12.02 3.80 -2.51
CA TYR A 120 -12.00 3.83 -1.05
C TYR A 120 -11.05 2.76 -0.48
N PHE A 121 -10.61 3.02 0.75
CA PHE A 121 -10.05 2.01 1.64
C PHE A 121 -11.08 1.75 2.75
N ARG A 122 -11.20 0.49 3.19
CA ARG A 122 -12.08 0.13 4.30
C ARG A 122 -11.43 -0.94 5.17
N ASN A 123 -11.96 -1.11 6.38
CA ASN A 123 -11.50 -2.11 7.34
C ASN A 123 -10.00 -1.96 7.64
N ILE A 124 -9.57 -0.73 7.91
CA ILE A 124 -8.17 -0.43 8.21
C ILE A 124 -7.89 -0.85 9.65
N GLU A 125 -6.89 -1.72 9.80
CA GLU A 125 -6.47 -2.26 11.08
C GLU A 125 -4.95 -2.22 11.16
N THR A 126 -4.42 -2.00 12.37
CA THR A 126 -2.99 -2.09 12.64
C THR A 126 -2.68 -3.41 13.35
N VAL A 127 -1.50 -3.96 13.12
CA VAL A 127 -1.04 -5.16 13.81
C VAL A 127 -0.15 -4.73 14.96
N ASP A 128 -0.55 -5.04 16.19
CA ASP A 128 0.25 -4.73 17.36
C ASP A 128 1.46 -5.65 17.49
N CYS A 129 2.31 -5.39 18.49
CA CYS A 129 3.48 -6.22 18.68
C CYS A 129 3.07 -7.69 18.89
N TYR A 130 1.95 -8.01 19.54
CA TYR A 130 1.50 -9.38 19.82
C TYR A 130 0.86 -10.09 18.62
N ASN A 131 0.95 -9.52 17.41
CA ASN A 131 0.28 -9.99 16.19
C ASN A 131 -1.26 -10.00 16.33
N THR A 132 -1.81 -9.04 17.07
CA THR A 132 -3.25 -8.84 17.21
C THR A 132 -3.69 -7.65 16.37
N PHE A 133 -4.81 -7.79 15.67
CA PHE A 133 -5.42 -6.70 14.92
C PHE A 133 -6.05 -5.69 15.88
N GLN A 134 -5.73 -4.42 15.66
CA GLN A 134 -6.28 -3.27 16.37
C GLN A 134 -7.03 -2.40 15.35
N SER A 135 -8.30 -2.11 15.64
CA SER A 135 -9.12 -1.26 14.78
C SER A 135 -8.56 0.16 14.76
N SER A 136 -8.50 0.79 13.59
CA SER A 136 -7.97 2.15 13.43
C SER A 136 -8.92 3.25 13.94
N GLN A 137 -10.00 2.91 14.66
CA GLN A 137 -10.96 3.89 15.22
C GLN A 137 -10.29 4.91 16.16
N ASP A 138 -9.08 4.63 16.64
CA ASP A 138 -8.27 5.51 17.50
C ASP A 138 -7.11 6.25 16.79
N LEU A 139 -6.96 6.11 15.46
CA LEU A 139 -5.86 6.74 14.71
C LEU A 139 -6.38 7.86 13.80
N ALA A 140 -5.83 9.06 13.98
CA ALA A 140 -6.19 10.23 13.18
C ALA A 140 -5.94 9.97 11.69
N ILE A 141 -7.02 9.85 10.92
CA ILE A 141 -7.00 9.68 9.47
C ILE A 141 -6.48 10.99 8.85
N ARG A 142 -5.26 10.97 8.30
CA ARG A 142 -4.74 12.05 7.45
C ARG A 142 -4.71 11.55 6.01
N ILE A 143 -5.61 12.07 5.19
CA ILE A 143 -5.50 11.96 3.73
C ILE A 143 -4.58 13.10 3.28
N GLN A 144 -3.39 12.76 2.78
CA GLN A 144 -2.53 13.73 2.10
C GLN A 144 -2.53 13.43 0.61
N GLU A 145 -3.03 14.37 -0.18
CA GLU A 145 -2.68 14.46 -1.61
C GLU A 145 -1.30 15.12 -1.68
N LEU A 146 -0.26 14.31 -1.91
CA LEU A 146 1.07 14.83 -2.21
C LEU A 146 1.15 15.10 -3.71
N LEU A 147 0.95 16.36 -4.09
CA LEU A 147 1.32 16.85 -5.42
C LEU A 147 2.81 17.20 -5.39
N HIS A 148 3.62 16.39 -6.08
CA HIS A 148 5.02 16.71 -6.39
C HIS A 148 5.13 17.25 -7.83
#